data_AF-A0A8R7TBA3-F1
#
_entry.id   AF-A0A8R7TBA3-F1
#
_cell.length_a   1.000
_cell.length_b   1.000
_cell.length_c   1.000
_cell.angle_alpha   90.00
_cell.angle_beta   90.00
_cell.angle_gamma   90.00
#
_symmetry.space_group_name_H-M   'P 1'
#
loop_
_entity.id
_entity.type
_entity.pdbx_description
1 polymer ?
#
loop_
_entity_poly.entity_id
_entity_poly.type
_entity_poly.pdbx_seq_one_letter_code
_entity_poly.pdbx_strand_id
1 'polypeptide(L)' 'MPALKLSYDYLPFDQQQCFSSCALFPEDYMFDREELIHFWIGLEIIHPDHRIKRIEDIGCNNLNDLVN' A
#
# COMPACT_ATOMS: atom_id res chain seq x y z
N MET A 1 5.04 14.20 13.33
CA MET A 1 6.07 14.71 12.39
C MET A 1 5.40 15.47 11.24
N PRO A 2 5.56 16.80 11.14
CA PRO A 2 4.86 17.60 10.12
C PRO A 2 5.27 17.25 8.69
N ALA A 3 6.53 16.86 8.46
CA ALA A 3 7.00 16.44 7.14
C ALA A 3 6.32 15.15 6.64
N LEU A 4 6.13 14.16 7.52
CA LEU A 4 5.47 12.89 7.16
C LEU A 4 3.99 13.11 6.80
N LYS A 5 3.30 13.94 7.58
CA LYS A 5 1.92 14.32 7.28
C LYS A 5 1.84 15.01 5.91
N LEU A 6 2.77 15.92 5.63
CA LEU A 6 2.83 16.61 4.34
C LEU A 6 2.98 15.60 3.19
N SER A 7 3.93 14.65 3.29
CA SER A 7 4.10 13.60 2.28
C SER A 7 2.83 12.78 2.09
N TYR A 8 2.17 12.39 3.19
CA TYR A 8 0.91 11.67 3.15
C TYR A 8 -0.20 12.46 2.45
N ASP A 9 -0.35 13.75 2.76
CA ASP A 9 -1.36 14.62 2.18
C ASP A 9 -1.19 14.79 0.66
N TYR A 10 0.02 14.57 0.12
CA TYR A 10 0.33 14.59 -1.32
C TYR A 10 0.19 13.23 -2.02
N LEU A 11 -0.04 12.14 -1.29
CA LEU A 11 -0.26 10.84 -1.91
C LEU A 11 -1.64 10.78 -2.60
N PRO A 12 -1.74 10.14 -3.78
CA PRO A 12 -2.99 9.64 -4.34
C PRO A 12 -3.83 8.86 -3.31
N PHE A 13 -5.15 8.90 -3.47
CA PHE A 13 -6.09 8.28 -2.52
C PHE A 13 -5.81 6.78 -2.28
N ASP A 14 -5.57 6.02 -3.35
CA ASP A 14 -5.31 4.58 -3.25
C ASP A 14 -4.01 4.28 -2.48
N GLN A 15 -3.00 5.14 -2.63
CA GLN A 15 -1.72 5.04 -1.93
C GLN A 15 -1.83 5.47 -0.46
N GLN A 16 -2.68 6.44 -0.15
CA GLN A 16 -2.98 6.82 1.24
C GLN A 16 -3.59 5.66 2.03
N GLN A 17 -4.49 4.89 1.40
CA GLN A 17 -5.08 3.70 2.03
C GLN A 17 -4.04 2.60 2.25
N CYS A 18 -3.21 2.32 1.23
CA CYS A 18 -2.12 1.37 1.34
C CYS A 18 -1.15 1.77 2.46
N PHE A 19 -0.72 3.03 2.52
CA PHE A 19 0.17 3.54 3.56
C PHE A 19 -0.46 3.46 4.97
N SER A 20 -1.72 3.85 5.10
CA SER A 20 -2.42 3.84 6.40
C SER A 20 -2.59 2.42 6.96
N SER A 21 -2.77 1.42 6.08
CA SER A 21 -2.90 0.02 6.50
C SER A 21 -1.62 -0.51 7.15
N CYS A 22 -0.45 0.05 6.85
CA CYS A 22 0.81 -0.33 7.49
C CYS A 22 0.78 -0.07 9.01
N ALA A 23 -0.07 0.86 9.48
CA ALA A 23 -0.24 1.13 10.91
C ALA A 23 -1.01 0.02 11.66
N LEU A 24 -1.54 -1.00 10.96
CA LEU A 24 -2.17 -2.16 11.56
C LEU A 24 -1.14 -3.20 12.03
N PHE A 25 0.09 -3.13 11.54
CA PHE A 25 1.18 -3.98 12.02
C PHE A 25 1.75 -3.42 13.34
N PRO A 26 2.29 -4.28 14.22
CA PRO A 26 3.02 -3.84 15.40
C PRO A 26 4.19 -2.92 15.05
N GLU A 27 4.60 -2.09 16.01
CA GLU A 27 5.83 -1.29 15.88
C GLU A 27 7.04 -2.21 15.61
N ASP A 28 7.91 -1.76 14.70
CA ASP A 28 9.09 -2.51 14.22
C ASP A 28 8.80 -3.88 13.59
N TYR A 29 7.55 -4.16 13.21
CA TYR A 29 7.23 -5.39 12.48
C TYR A 29 7.85 -5.37 11.08
N MET A 30 8.62 -6.42 10.77
CA MET A 30 9.26 -6.62 9.49
C MET A 30 8.37 -7.51 8.64
N PHE A 31 7.53 -6.89 7.80
CA PHE A 31 6.81 -7.61 6.75
C PHE A 31 7.65 -7.70 5.48
N ASP A 32 7.44 -8.76 4.70
CA ASP A 32 7.94 -8.80 3.33
C ASP A 32 6.94 -8.17 2.35
N ARG A 33 7.40 -7.99 1.10
CA ARG A 33 6.58 -7.41 0.03
C ARG A 33 5.30 -8.22 -0.21
N GLU A 34 5.39 -9.55 -0.22
CA GLU A 34 4.28 -10.41 -0.58
C GLU A 34 3.23 -10.42 0.53
N GLU A 35 3.65 -10.45 1.79
CA GLU A 35 2.80 -10.34 2.96
C GLU A 35 1.96 -9.05 2.92
N LEU A 36 2.61 -7.91 2.68
CA LEU A 36 1.92 -6.62 2.60
C LEU A 36 0.94 -6.55 1.42
N ILE A 37 1.30 -7.10 0.26
CA ILE A 37 0.42 -7.13 -0.91
C ILE A 37 -0.80 -8.02 -0.64
N HIS A 38 -0.61 -9.23 -0.10
CA HIS A 38 -1.73 -10.11 0.27
C HIS A 38 -2.60 -9.50 1.35
N PHE A 39 -2.02 -8.75 2.28
CA PHE A 39 -2.75 -8.00 3.29
C PHE A 39 -3.66 -6.93 2.65
N TRP A 40 -3.15 -6.15 1.70
CA TRP A 40 -3.97 -5.18 0.96
C TRP A 40 -5.08 -5.83 0.14
N ILE A 41 -4.84 -7.00 -0.44
CA ILE A 41 -5.86 -7.79 -1.14
C ILE A 41 -6.96 -8.22 -0.17
N GLY A 42 -6.57 -8.76 0.99
CA GLY A 42 -7.51 -9.25 2.01
C GLY A 42 -8.36 -8.14 2.65
N LEU A 43 -7.84 -6.92 2.71
CA LEU A 43 -8.56 -5.73 3.17
C LEU A 43 -9.39 -5.05 2.07
N GLU A 44 -9.38 -5.58 0.84
CA GLU A 44 -9.99 -4.96 -0.34
C GLU A 44 -9.54 -3.51 -0.58
N ILE A 45 -8.30 -3.17 -0.20
CA ILE A 45 -7.71 -1.83 -0.46
C ILE A 45 -7.34 -1.69 -1.93
N ILE A 46 -6.84 -2.78 -2.52
CA ILE A 46 -6.56 -2.85 -3.95
C ILE A 46 -7.62 -3.71 -4.65
N HIS A 47 -8.03 -3.27 -5.83
CA HIS A 47 -9.04 -3.96 -6.63
C HIS A 47 -8.47 -4.40 -7.98
N PRO A 48 -9.03 -5.47 -8.58
CA PRO A 48 -8.72 -5.82 -9.95
C PRO A 48 -9.09 -4.68 -10.90
N ASP A 49 -8.14 -4.22 -11.71
CA ASP A 49 -8.42 -3.32 -12.84
C ASP A 49 -9.05 -4.14 -13.98
N HIS A 50 -9.78 -3.49 -14.89
CA HIS A 50 -10.26 -4.06 -16.15
C HIS A 50 -9.13 -4.50 -17.09
N ARG A 51 -7.87 -4.16 -16.78
CA ARG A 51 -6.69 -4.66 -17.49
C ARG A 51 -6.42 -6.10 -17.10
N ILE A 52 -5.85 -6.88 -18.03
CA ILE A 52 -5.35 -8.24 -17.78
C ILE A 52 -4.06 -8.16 -16.94
N LYS A 53 -4.17 -7.71 -15.69
CA LYS A 53 -3.09 -7.69 -14.70
C LYS A 53 -3.52 -8.52 -13.51
N ARG A 54 -2.55 -9.18 -12.87
CA ARG A 54 -2.81 -9.85 -11.60
C ARG A 54 -2.97 -8.79 -10.51
N ILE A 55 -3.79 -9.06 -9.51
CA ILE A 55 -4.02 -8.09 -8.41
C ILE A 55 -2.73 -7.86 -7.61
N GLU A 56 -1.86 -8.87 -7.56
CA GLU A 56 -0.51 -8.81 -7.00
C GLU A 56 0.40 -7.85 -7.78
N ASP A 57 0.23 -7.74 -9.10
CA ASP A 57 0.97 -6.75 -9.91
C ASP A 57 0.52 -5.33 -9.57
N ILE A 58 -0.77 -5.13 -9.28
CA ILE A 58 -1.34 -3.85 -8.85
C ILE A 58 -0.76 -3.46 -7.47
N GLY A 59 -0.71 -4.42 -6.54
CA GLY A 59 -0.08 -4.22 -5.24
C GLY A 59 1.42 -3.91 -5.34
N CYS A 60 2.15 -4.61 -6.21
CA CYS A 60 3.56 -4.34 -6.47
C CYS A 60 3.80 -2.91 -6.97
N ASN A 61 2.98 -2.41 -7.89
CA ASN A 61 3.11 -1.05 -8.40
C ASN A 61 2.85 -0.01 -7.30
N ASN A 62 1.76 -0.19 -6.53
CA ASN A 62 1.46 0.69 -5.40
C ASN A 62 2.60 0.73 -4.37
N LEU A 63 3.17 -0.43 -4.03
CA LEU A 63 4.31 -0.49 -3.10
C LEU A 63 5.54 0.22 -3.68
N ASN A 64 5.86 0.02 -4.96
CA ASN A 64 7.00 0.69 -5.59
C ASN A 64 6.81 2.22 -5.61
N ASP A 65 5.59 2.69 -5.82
CA ASP A 65 5.28 4.13 -5.81
C ASP A 65 5.36 4.72 -4.39
N LEU A 66 5.01 3.95 -3.35
CA LEU A 66 5.13 4.38 -1.96
C LEU A 66 6.57 4.47 -1.44
N VAL A 67 7.50 3.70 -2.03
CA VAL A 67 8.90 3.63 -1.60
C VAL A 67 9.83 4.50 -2.46
N ASN A 68 9.33 5.07 -3.56
CA ASN A 68 10.04 6.03 -4.42
C ASN A 68 10.13 7.43 -3.79
#